data_AF-A0A3N6S2Q2-F1
#
_entry.id   AF-A0A3N6S2Q2-F1
#
_cell.length_a   1.000
_cell.length_b   1.000
_cell.length_c   1.000
_cell.angle_alpha   90.00
_cell.angle_beta   90.00
_cell.angle_gamma   90.00
#
_symmetry.space_group_name_H-M   'P 1'
#
loop_
_entity.id
_entity.type
_entity.pdbx_description
1 polymer ?
#
loop_
_entity_poly.entity_id
_entity_poly.type
_entity_poly.pdbx_seq_one_letter_code
_entity_poly.pdbx_strand_id
1 'polypeptide(L)'
;MGEKKEKPTKRKLDKSKKKGDVSKSEEIILLLTVTVTIEIMLRMAINGLERLERLYVISLRLTNLPFNSAIQIITISMISELCMFILPLAGMVIILRIAGSWVQFGIVFSPSVIALRMDRLNPANKLKQIFSGSQIIELLMNFIKFLILIYLTYQTIISRTDDIINLSRETLRMFPLMLCSIMREILHNFMILFVFLSAFDLFIKRYFFLKKQGMSIEEMRRELQDTEGNPLIKSYRKILSALLSLPSESRHVEDPPGNILKDTDVVIYDGSSVAIALSYKKNTFSLPQIVFNARGKNANYLICLSKQEKVPVIHSTVLANTLSQGKAGECIPADIIEQVAHIYTTLDQQNRISAE
;
A
#
# COMPACT_ATOMS: atom_id res chain seq x y z
N MET A 1 -13.99 -0.50 -20.11
CA MET A 1 -12.85 -0.08 -19.27
C MET A 1 -13.14 1.33 -18.81
N GLY A 2 -13.37 1.54 -17.51
CA GLY A 2 -13.69 2.86 -16.96
C GLY A 2 -12.57 3.87 -17.21
N GLU A 3 -12.94 5.10 -17.58
CA GLU A 3 -12.00 6.18 -17.81
C GLU A 3 -11.29 6.52 -16.49
N LYS A 4 -9.95 6.54 -16.50
CA LYS A 4 -9.13 6.79 -15.29
C LYS A 4 -9.10 8.29 -14.98
N LYS A 5 -10.10 8.78 -14.24
CA LYS A 5 -10.23 10.20 -13.87
C LYS A 5 -9.73 10.53 -12.46
N GLU A 6 -9.57 9.53 -11.60
CA GLU A 6 -9.24 9.75 -10.19
C GLU A 6 -7.72 9.81 -9.93
N LYS A 7 -7.33 10.61 -8.93
CA LYS A 7 -5.93 10.72 -8.49
C LYS A 7 -5.45 9.41 -7.84
N PRO A 8 -4.19 8.99 -8.04
CA PRO A 8 -3.66 7.79 -7.41
C PRO A 8 -3.55 7.92 -5.88
N THR A 9 -4.03 6.93 -5.13
CA THR A 9 -3.82 6.79 -3.69
C THR A 9 -2.33 6.57 -3.35
N LYS A 10 -1.88 7.01 -2.17
CA LYS A 10 -0.51 6.80 -1.66
C LYS A 10 -0.07 5.32 -1.71
N ARG A 11 -0.99 4.39 -1.41
CA ARG A 11 -0.74 2.94 -1.44
C ARG A 11 -0.41 2.42 -2.85
N LYS A 12 -1.06 2.89 -3.91
CA LYS A 12 -0.72 2.53 -5.31
C LYS A 12 0.65 3.08 -5.70
N LEU A 13 0.99 4.29 -5.27
CA LEU A 13 2.32 4.87 -5.48
C LEU A 13 3.41 4.05 -4.78
N ASP A 14 3.19 3.64 -3.53
CA ASP A 14 4.15 2.80 -2.79
C ASP A 14 4.26 1.39 -3.36
N LYS A 15 3.15 0.79 -3.81
CA LYS A 15 3.17 -0.47 -4.57
C LYS A 15 3.93 -0.32 -5.90
N SER A 16 3.81 0.82 -6.58
CA SER A 16 4.57 1.13 -7.80
C SER A 16 6.07 1.22 -7.51
N LYS A 17 6.45 1.93 -6.43
CA LYS A 17 7.83 1.99 -5.93
C LYS A 17 8.40 0.60 -5.62
N LYS A 18 7.65 -0.25 -4.90
CA LYS A 18 8.05 -1.64 -4.59
C LYS A 18 8.20 -2.53 -5.83
N LYS A 19 7.53 -2.20 -6.93
CA LYS A 19 7.68 -2.86 -8.23
C LYS A 19 8.82 -2.28 -9.08
N GLY A 20 9.49 -1.23 -8.60
CA GLY A 20 10.55 -0.51 -9.31
C GLY A 20 10.07 0.51 -10.34
N ASP A 21 8.76 0.77 -10.43
CA ASP A 21 8.20 1.79 -11.34
C ASP A 21 8.07 3.12 -10.58
N VAL A 22 9.14 3.92 -10.66
CA VAL A 22 9.26 5.26 -10.08
C VAL A 22 9.35 6.29 -11.20
N SER A 23 8.81 7.50 -10.97
CA SER A 23 9.03 8.64 -11.85
C SER A 23 10.53 8.97 -11.82
N LYS A 24 11.23 8.48 -12.83
CA LYS A 24 12.67 8.68 -12.98
C LYS A 24 12.91 9.98 -13.73
N SER A 25 13.66 10.90 -13.12
CA SER A 25 14.35 11.95 -13.88
C SER A 25 15.83 11.61 -13.88
N GLU A 26 16.21 10.70 -14.78
CA GLU A 26 17.61 10.29 -14.92
C GLU A 26 18.49 11.44 -15.43
N GLU A 27 17.89 12.47 -16.04
CA GLU A 27 18.59 13.60 -16.64
C GLU A 27 19.36 14.44 -15.62
N ILE A 28 18.82 14.67 -14.41
CA ILE A 28 19.50 15.50 -13.41
C ILE A 28 20.74 14.80 -12.86
N ILE A 29 20.64 13.51 -12.53
CA ILE A 29 21.79 12.74 -12.06
C ILE A 29 22.82 12.62 -13.17
N LEU A 30 22.37 12.36 -14.41
CA LEU A 30 23.26 12.27 -15.57
C LEU A 30 24.01 13.59 -15.77
N LEU A 31 23.32 14.72 -15.74
CA LEU A 31 23.92 16.05 -15.87
C LEU A 31 24.98 16.30 -14.80
N LEU A 32 24.62 16.07 -13.52
CA LEU A 32 25.52 16.28 -12.41
C LEU A 32 26.74 15.37 -12.52
N THR A 33 26.54 14.11 -12.91
CA THR A 33 27.63 13.15 -13.12
C THR A 33 28.56 13.61 -14.25
N VAL A 34 28.01 13.97 -15.40
CA VAL A 34 28.79 14.43 -16.57
C VAL A 34 29.58 15.68 -16.22
N THR A 35 28.97 16.66 -15.58
CA THR A 35 29.62 17.93 -15.24
C THR A 35 30.75 17.76 -14.25
N VAL A 36 30.52 17.03 -13.15
CA VAL A 36 31.59 16.79 -12.17
C VAL A 36 32.73 15.98 -12.80
N THR A 37 32.41 15.00 -13.66
CA THR A 37 33.42 14.18 -14.33
C THR A 37 34.26 15.00 -15.31
N ILE A 38 33.63 15.86 -16.14
CA ILE A 38 34.34 16.74 -17.06
C ILE A 38 35.15 17.78 -16.29
N GLU A 39 34.64 18.34 -15.19
CA GLU A 39 35.39 19.28 -14.34
C GLU A 39 36.68 18.67 -13.78
N ILE A 40 36.58 17.44 -13.28
CA ILE A 40 37.74 16.69 -12.80
C ILE A 40 38.71 16.43 -13.96
N MET A 41 38.20 15.98 -15.10
CA MET A 41 39.01 15.72 -16.30
C MET A 41 39.75 16.99 -16.76
N LEU A 42 39.09 18.15 -16.81
CA LEU A 42 39.70 19.42 -17.19
C LEU A 42 40.80 19.85 -16.21
N ARG A 43 40.59 19.67 -14.90
CA ARG A 43 41.63 19.94 -13.88
C ARG A 43 42.82 18.99 -14.03
N MET A 44 42.56 17.71 -14.31
CA MET A 44 43.61 16.72 -14.52
C MET A 44 44.35 16.93 -15.84
N ALA A 45 43.69 17.44 -16.88
CA ALA A 45 44.30 17.71 -18.18
C ALA A 45 45.42 18.76 -18.09
N ILE A 46 45.24 19.80 -17.27
CA ILE A 46 46.26 20.84 -17.04
C ILE A 46 47.56 20.22 -16.49
N ASN A 47 47.44 19.36 -15.48
CA ASN A 47 48.58 18.63 -14.90
C ASN A 47 49.05 17.47 -15.80
N GLY A 48 48.20 17.02 -16.73
CA GLY A 48 48.44 15.89 -17.61
C GLY A 48 49.53 16.15 -18.63
N LEU A 49 49.62 17.37 -19.17
CA LEU A 49 50.74 17.72 -20.06
C LEU A 49 52.08 17.64 -19.34
N GLU A 50 52.19 18.14 -18.12
CA GLU A 50 53.43 18.06 -17.34
C GLU A 50 53.80 16.61 -17.01
N ARG A 51 52.80 15.74 -16.80
CA ARG A 51 53.00 14.30 -16.59
C ARG A 51 53.49 13.61 -17.85
N LEU A 52 52.90 13.92 -19.00
CA LEU A 52 53.33 13.41 -20.31
C LEU A 52 54.75 13.87 -20.66
N GLU A 53 55.07 15.14 -20.39
CA GLU A 53 56.42 15.68 -20.55
C GLU A 53 57.42 14.93 -19.65
N ARG A 54 57.08 14.68 -18.39
CA ARG A 54 57.91 13.86 -17.50
C ARG A 54 58.13 12.46 -18.04
N LEU A 55 57.10 11.79 -18.54
CA LEU A 55 57.21 10.45 -19.14
C LEU A 55 58.13 10.46 -20.38
N TYR A 56 58.03 11.51 -21.20
CA TYR A 56 58.93 11.70 -22.34
C TYR A 56 60.38 11.89 -21.91
N VAL A 57 60.64 12.75 -20.92
CA VAL A 57 61.98 12.99 -20.37
C VAL A 57 62.56 11.73 -19.71
N ILE A 58 61.73 10.96 -18.99
CA ILE A 58 62.14 9.68 -18.40
C ILE A 58 62.57 8.72 -19.51
N SER A 59 61.79 8.62 -20.59
CA SER A 59 62.12 7.75 -21.73
C SER A 59 63.47 8.10 -22.35
N LEU A 60 63.80 9.40 -22.48
CA LEU A 60 65.10 9.85 -22.98
C LEU A 60 66.26 9.51 -22.03
N ARG A 61 66.06 9.61 -20.71
CA ARG A 61 67.10 9.30 -19.70
C ARG A 61 67.40 7.80 -19.59
N LEU A 62 66.43 6.96 -19.91
CA LEU A 62 66.57 5.50 -19.82
C LEU A 62 67.29 4.89 -21.04
N THR A 63 67.63 5.68 -22.07
CA THR A 63 68.35 5.20 -23.27
C THR A 63 69.71 4.58 -22.98
N ASN A 64 70.36 4.96 -21.88
CA ASN A 64 71.66 4.44 -21.47
C ASN A 64 71.60 3.16 -20.61
N LEU A 65 70.39 2.63 -20.32
CA LEU A 65 70.20 1.43 -19.51
C LEU A 65 69.96 0.18 -20.37
N PRO A 66 70.19 -1.03 -19.80
CA PRO A 66 69.79 -2.27 -20.44
C PRO A 66 68.29 -2.27 -20.76
N PHE A 67 67.92 -2.75 -21.95
CA PHE A 67 66.54 -2.73 -22.45
C PHE A 67 65.53 -3.29 -21.44
N ASN A 68 65.85 -4.41 -20.80
CA ASN A 68 64.97 -5.06 -19.81
C ASN A 68 64.69 -4.19 -18.58
N SER A 69 65.66 -3.41 -18.12
CA SER A 69 65.48 -2.51 -16.97
C SER A 69 64.74 -1.23 -17.38
N ALA A 70 65.07 -0.68 -18.55
CA ALA A 70 64.41 0.49 -19.10
C ALA A 70 62.91 0.25 -19.35
N ILE A 71 62.54 -0.89 -19.95
CA ILE A 71 61.15 -1.21 -20.28
C ILE A 71 60.30 -1.46 -19.02
N GLN A 72 60.87 -2.05 -17.97
CA GLN A 72 60.17 -2.23 -16.70
C GLN A 72 59.83 -0.88 -16.06
N ILE A 73 60.80 0.05 -15.99
CA ILE A 73 60.60 1.38 -15.40
C ILE A 73 59.57 2.18 -16.20
N ILE A 74 59.64 2.18 -17.54
CA ILE A 74 58.66 2.87 -18.40
C ILE A 74 57.28 2.27 -18.22
N THR A 75 57.15 0.95 -18.23
CA THR A 75 55.86 0.27 -18.11
C THR A 75 55.20 0.57 -16.77
N ILE A 76 55.95 0.52 -15.66
CA ILE A 76 55.44 0.88 -14.33
C ILE A 76 55.02 2.35 -14.29
N SER A 77 55.83 3.26 -14.84
CA SER A 77 55.53 4.69 -14.88
C SER A 77 54.25 4.97 -15.69
N MET A 78 54.10 4.34 -16.85
CA MET A 78 52.92 4.46 -17.72
C MET A 78 51.66 3.92 -17.06
N ILE A 79 51.73 2.73 -16.44
CA ILE A 79 50.61 2.14 -15.70
C ILE A 79 50.23 3.06 -14.53
N SER A 80 51.22 3.59 -13.79
CA SER A 80 50.94 4.45 -12.65
C SER A 80 50.22 5.74 -13.05
N GLU A 81 50.63 6.38 -14.15
CA GLU A 81 49.97 7.58 -14.67
C GLU A 81 48.57 7.24 -15.19
N LEU A 82 48.42 6.15 -15.95
CA LEU A 82 47.12 5.68 -16.43
C LEU A 82 46.15 5.39 -15.27
N CYS A 83 46.62 4.72 -14.22
CA CYS A 83 45.82 4.48 -13.01
C CYS A 83 45.45 5.79 -12.31
N MET A 84 46.38 6.75 -12.21
CA MET A 84 46.07 8.07 -11.64
C MET A 84 45.04 8.85 -12.46
N PHE A 85 44.91 8.61 -13.77
CA PHE A 85 43.86 9.20 -14.60
C PHE A 85 42.52 8.47 -14.49
N ILE A 86 42.53 7.15 -14.62
CA ILE A 86 41.30 6.34 -14.73
C ILE A 86 40.62 6.15 -13.37
N LEU A 87 41.38 5.84 -12.30
CA LEU A 87 40.80 5.48 -11.00
C LEU A 87 39.95 6.61 -10.40
N PRO A 88 40.40 7.89 -10.37
CA PRO A 88 39.57 8.97 -9.83
C PRO A 88 38.31 9.21 -10.65
N LEU A 89 38.39 9.12 -11.98
CA LEU A 89 37.24 9.30 -12.87
C LEU A 89 36.22 8.17 -12.67
N ALA A 90 36.68 6.92 -12.72
CA ALA A 90 35.81 5.75 -12.52
C ALA A 90 35.20 5.76 -11.11
N GLY A 91 36.00 6.02 -10.09
CA GLY A 91 35.56 6.12 -8.70
C GLY A 91 34.49 7.20 -8.53
N MET A 92 34.71 8.40 -9.08
CA MET A 92 33.75 9.50 -8.97
C MET A 92 32.45 9.23 -9.72
N VAL A 93 32.49 8.63 -10.91
CA VAL A 93 31.28 8.24 -11.64
C VAL A 93 30.47 7.22 -10.83
N ILE A 94 31.12 6.21 -10.25
CA ILE A 94 30.46 5.20 -9.41
C ILE A 94 29.82 5.87 -8.18
N ILE A 95 30.58 6.70 -7.47
CA ILE A 95 30.10 7.41 -6.27
C ILE A 95 28.92 8.30 -6.61
N LEU A 96 29.00 9.12 -7.65
CA LEU A 96 27.93 10.03 -8.06
C LEU A 96 26.70 9.26 -8.53
N ARG A 97 26.86 8.13 -9.20
CA ARG A 97 25.72 7.32 -9.64
C ARG A 97 25.00 6.67 -8.47
N ILE A 98 25.74 6.16 -7.49
CA ILE A 98 25.18 5.58 -6.26
C ILE A 98 24.51 6.68 -5.43
N ALA A 99 25.24 7.75 -5.12
CA ALA A 99 24.74 8.86 -4.31
C ALA A 99 23.54 9.55 -4.97
N GLY A 100 23.60 9.82 -6.27
CA GLY A 100 22.49 10.40 -7.02
C GLY A 100 21.24 9.53 -6.99
N SER A 101 21.39 8.21 -7.16
CA SER A 101 20.29 7.26 -7.05
C SER A 101 19.66 7.28 -5.65
N TRP A 102 20.49 7.31 -4.60
CA TRP A 102 20.03 7.37 -3.22
C TRP A 102 19.30 8.68 -2.88
N VAL A 103 19.81 9.82 -3.34
CA VAL A 103 19.15 11.13 -3.13
C VAL A 103 17.80 11.20 -3.85
N GLN A 104 17.71 10.66 -5.07
CA GLN A 104 16.48 10.76 -5.87
C GLN A 104 15.38 9.78 -5.43
N PHE A 105 15.75 8.55 -5.07
CA PHE A 105 14.77 7.48 -4.83
C PHE A 105 14.76 6.94 -3.40
N GLY A 106 15.77 7.25 -2.59
CA GLY A 106 16.09 6.50 -1.38
C GLY A 106 16.62 5.10 -1.72
N ILE A 107 16.83 4.28 -0.68
CA ILE A 107 17.22 2.88 -0.87
C ILE A 107 15.97 2.09 -1.29
N VAL A 108 15.83 1.82 -2.59
CA VAL A 108 14.72 1.02 -3.14
C VAL A 108 15.23 -0.39 -3.46
N PHE A 109 15.01 -1.33 -2.54
CA PHE A 109 15.28 -2.74 -2.78
C PHE A 109 14.04 -3.41 -3.42
N SER A 110 14.12 -3.70 -4.72
CA SER A 110 13.05 -4.39 -5.46
C SER A 110 13.57 -5.69 -6.10
N PRO A 111 13.56 -6.81 -5.36
CA PRO A 111 13.98 -8.11 -5.90
C PRO A 111 13.09 -8.57 -7.08
N SER A 112 11.86 -8.04 -7.16
CA SER A 112 10.93 -8.29 -8.28
C SER A 112 11.42 -7.77 -9.64
N VAL A 113 12.38 -6.84 -9.66
CA VAL A 113 12.98 -6.29 -10.89
C VAL A 113 14.06 -7.21 -11.45
N ILE A 114 14.71 -7.99 -10.60
CA ILE A 114 15.78 -8.96 -10.94
C ILE A 114 15.17 -10.24 -11.54
N ALA A 115 13.90 -10.53 -11.24
CA ALA A 115 13.20 -11.66 -11.82
C ALA A 115 13.09 -11.54 -13.35
N LEU A 116 13.61 -12.55 -14.06
CA LEU A 116 13.53 -12.65 -15.53
C LEU A 116 12.06 -12.84 -15.93
N ARG A 117 11.41 -11.76 -16.36
CA ARG A 117 10.04 -11.81 -16.89
C ARG A 117 10.09 -11.92 -18.40
N MET A 118 9.68 -13.06 -18.96
CA MET A 118 9.64 -13.28 -20.42
C MET A 118 8.77 -12.24 -21.15
N ASP A 119 7.76 -11.67 -20.49
CA ASP A 119 6.94 -10.59 -21.05
C ASP A 119 7.74 -9.32 -21.38
N ARG A 120 8.87 -9.06 -20.70
CA ARG A 120 9.75 -7.90 -20.98
C ARG A 120 10.66 -8.12 -22.20
N LEU A 121 10.79 -9.36 -22.67
CA LEU A 121 11.62 -9.73 -23.82
C LEU A 121 10.86 -9.66 -25.15
N ASN A 122 9.54 -9.52 -25.13
CA ASN A 122 8.75 -9.43 -26.37
C ASN A 122 9.02 -8.08 -27.09
N PRO A 123 9.67 -8.08 -28.28
CA PRO A 123 10.03 -6.86 -29.00
C PRO A 123 8.82 -6.11 -29.57
N ALA A 124 7.71 -6.80 -29.85
CA ALA A 124 6.50 -6.18 -30.39
C ALA A 124 5.86 -5.18 -29.41
N ASN A 125 5.87 -5.52 -28.11
CA ASN A 125 5.37 -4.62 -27.07
C ASN A 125 6.25 -3.38 -26.90
N LYS A 126 7.58 -3.51 -27.08
CA LYS A 126 8.50 -2.37 -27.07
C LYS A 126 8.31 -1.48 -28.29
N LEU A 127 8.13 -2.04 -29.48
CA LEU A 127 7.85 -1.27 -30.70
C LEU A 127 6.55 -0.46 -30.57
N LYS A 128 5.48 -1.07 -30.05
CA LYS A 128 4.22 -0.35 -29.78
C LYS A 128 4.39 0.78 -28.76
N GLN A 129 5.30 0.61 -27.80
CA GLN A 129 5.64 1.65 -26.84
C GLN A 129 6.42 2.80 -27.50
N ILE A 130 7.35 2.48 -28.42
CA ILE A 130 8.12 3.43 -29.25
C ILE A 130 7.21 4.32 -30.10
N PHE A 131 6.16 3.75 -30.66
CA PHE A 131 5.15 4.50 -31.42
C PHE A 131 4.01 5.09 -30.57
N SER A 132 4.12 5.07 -29.23
CA SER A 132 3.12 5.74 -28.40
C SER A 132 3.31 7.26 -28.46
N GLY A 133 2.22 8.03 -28.48
CA GLY A 133 2.27 9.49 -28.57
C GLY A 133 3.10 10.17 -27.47
N SER A 134 3.25 9.52 -26.30
CA SER A 134 4.13 10.00 -25.23
C SER A 134 5.61 9.99 -25.62
N GLN A 135 6.07 8.96 -26.34
CA GLN A 135 7.48 8.83 -26.72
C GLN A 135 7.84 9.74 -27.89
N ILE A 136 6.90 10.00 -28.80
CA ILE A 136 7.09 10.98 -29.87
C ILE A 136 7.28 12.39 -29.28
N ILE A 137 6.50 12.75 -28.27
CA ILE A 137 6.65 14.03 -27.55
C ILE A 137 8.00 14.10 -26.84
N GLU A 138 8.42 13.03 -26.15
CA GLU A 138 9.75 12.97 -25.50
C GLU A 138 10.89 13.10 -26.52
N LEU A 139 10.77 12.45 -27.69
CA LEU A 139 11.77 12.53 -28.76
C LEU A 139 11.86 13.94 -29.33
N LEU A 140 10.73 14.57 -29.62
CA LEU A 140 10.67 15.94 -30.12
C LEU A 140 11.27 16.92 -29.10
N MET A 141 10.96 16.74 -27.82
CA MET A 141 11.53 17.57 -26.76
C MET A 141 13.05 17.39 -26.69
N ASN A 142 13.56 16.16 -26.72
CA ASN A 142 15.00 15.88 -26.72
C ASN A 142 15.70 16.43 -27.98
N PHE A 143 15.04 16.39 -29.13
CA PHE A 143 15.56 17.00 -30.36
C PHE A 143 15.68 18.52 -30.25
N ILE A 144 14.69 19.19 -29.64
CA ILE A 144 14.79 20.62 -29.32
C ILE A 144 15.96 20.90 -28.38
N LYS A 145 16.13 20.10 -27.31
CA LYS A 145 17.29 20.25 -26.40
C LYS A 145 18.61 20.16 -27.18
N PHE A 146 18.72 19.18 -28.07
CA PHE A 146 19.91 18.99 -28.91
C PHE A 146 20.20 20.18 -29.81
N LEU A 147 19.18 20.76 -30.48
CA LEU A 147 19.35 21.96 -31.29
C LEU A 147 19.82 23.16 -30.46
N ILE A 148 19.28 23.34 -29.25
CA ILE A 148 19.71 24.42 -28.35
C ILE A 148 21.19 24.22 -27.95
N LEU A 149 21.61 22.98 -27.71
CA LEU A 149 23.02 22.69 -27.40
C LEU A 149 23.94 23.01 -28.57
N ILE A 150 23.58 22.64 -29.79
CA ILE A 150 24.34 23.01 -30.99
C ILE A 150 24.46 24.52 -31.08
N TYR A 151 23.35 25.24 -30.94
CA TYR A 151 23.31 26.70 -31.03
C TYR A 151 24.21 27.36 -29.99
N LEU A 152 24.13 26.95 -28.71
CA LEU A 152 24.98 27.50 -27.65
C LEU A 152 26.46 27.18 -27.87
N THR A 153 26.77 25.97 -28.33
CA THR A 153 28.17 25.59 -28.65
C THR A 153 28.70 26.47 -29.76
N TYR A 154 27.92 26.61 -30.83
CA TYR A 154 28.26 27.44 -31.99
C TYR A 154 28.48 28.91 -31.58
N GLN A 155 27.58 29.47 -30.76
CA GLN A 155 27.72 30.83 -30.24
C GLN A 155 28.96 31.00 -29.37
N THR A 156 29.25 30.05 -28.49
CA THR A 156 30.43 30.08 -27.62
C THR A 156 31.72 30.02 -28.44
N ILE A 157 31.79 29.13 -29.43
CA ILE A 157 32.95 29.02 -30.34
C ILE A 157 33.14 30.33 -31.11
N ILE A 158 32.08 30.90 -31.68
CA ILE A 158 32.19 32.15 -32.43
C ILE A 158 32.67 33.30 -31.54
N SER A 159 32.14 33.41 -30.32
CA SER A 159 32.57 34.45 -29.37
C SER A 159 34.05 34.33 -28.97
N ARG A 160 34.64 33.15 -29.13
CA ARG A 160 36.05 32.85 -28.83
C ARG A 160 36.92 32.75 -30.09
N THR A 161 36.40 33.12 -31.27
CA THR A 161 37.17 33.03 -32.52
C THR A 161 38.43 33.87 -32.46
N ASP A 162 38.35 35.09 -31.90
CA ASP A 162 39.51 35.97 -31.76
C ASP A 162 40.57 35.36 -30.84
N ASP A 163 40.15 34.76 -29.72
CA ASP A 163 41.04 34.04 -28.79
C ASP A 163 41.74 32.86 -29.50
N ILE A 164 40.99 32.08 -30.29
CA ILE A 164 41.50 30.95 -31.08
C ILE A 164 42.48 31.41 -32.17
N ILE A 165 42.22 32.52 -32.85
CA ILE A 165 43.12 33.09 -33.85
C ILE A 165 44.41 33.58 -33.20
N ASN A 166 44.30 34.28 -32.06
CA ASN A 166 45.44 34.78 -31.31
C ASN A 166 46.31 33.66 -30.73
N LEU A 167 45.73 32.48 -30.47
CA LEU A 167 46.47 31.30 -30.02
C LEU A 167 47.59 30.87 -30.99
N SER A 168 47.45 31.16 -32.28
CA SER A 168 48.50 30.89 -33.28
C SER A 168 49.78 31.72 -33.05
N ARG A 169 49.68 32.80 -32.27
CA ARG A 169 50.77 33.73 -31.94
C ARG A 169 51.35 33.49 -30.54
N GLU A 170 50.73 32.59 -29.78
CA GLU A 170 51.07 32.28 -28.39
C GLU A 170 52.02 31.08 -28.26
N THR A 171 52.55 30.88 -27.06
CA THR A 171 53.40 29.73 -26.76
C THR A 171 52.62 28.41 -26.75
N LEU A 172 53.28 27.30 -27.12
CA LEU A 172 52.68 25.96 -27.15
C LEU A 172 52.06 25.54 -25.81
N ARG A 173 52.56 26.10 -24.69
CA ARG A 173 52.07 25.81 -23.33
C ARG A 173 50.72 26.46 -23.03
N MET A 174 50.35 27.55 -23.71
CA MET A 174 49.07 28.25 -23.53
C MET A 174 47.90 27.54 -24.24
N PHE A 175 48.18 26.74 -25.27
CA PHE A 175 47.18 25.99 -26.02
C PHE A 175 46.23 25.15 -25.15
N PRO A 176 46.71 24.23 -24.30
CA PRO A 176 45.83 23.38 -23.49
C PRO A 176 45.05 24.16 -22.42
N LEU A 177 45.62 25.26 -21.89
CA LEU A 177 44.96 26.13 -20.92
C LEU A 177 43.75 26.82 -21.55
N MET A 178 43.93 27.39 -22.75
CA MET A 178 42.85 28.03 -23.49
C MET A 178 41.77 27.02 -23.91
N LEU A 179 42.17 25.84 -24.39
CA LEU A 179 41.23 24.78 -24.73
C LEU A 179 40.39 24.35 -23.52
N CYS A 180 41.03 24.18 -22.35
CA CYS A 180 40.33 23.88 -21.10
C CYS A 180 39.38 25.01 -20.69
N SER A 181 39.74 26.27 -20.91
CA SER A 181 38.89 27.44 -20.64
C SER A 181 37.63 27.43 -21.51
N ILE A 182 37.78 27.25 -22.83
CA ILE A 182 36.66 27.20 -23.77
C ILE A 182 35.74 26.02 -23.44
N MET A 183 36.31 24.83 -23.18
CA MET A 183 35.53 23.65 -22.78
C MET A 183 34.77 23.87 -21.47
N ARG A 184 35.39 24.55 -20.49
CA ARG A 184 34.76 24.90 -19.22
C ARG A 184 33.61 25.88 -19.41
N GLU A 185 33.75 26.87 -20.28
CA GLU A 185 32.69 27.83 -20.59
C GLU A 185 31.49 27.16 -21.26
N ILE A 186 31.73 26.30 -22.26
CA ILE A 186 30.69 25.47 -22.89
C ILE A 186 29.97 24.62 -21.84
N LEU A 187 30.73 23.97 -20.94
CA LEU A 187 30.16 23.14 -19.87
C LEU A 187 29.26 23.93 -18.92
N HIS A 188 29.68 25.13 -18.49
CA HIS A 188 28.87 25.97 -17.59
C HIS A 188 27.60 26.50 -18.28
N ASN A 189 27.70 26.90 -19.55
CA ASN A 189 26.55 27.32 -20.34
C ASN A 189 25.54 26.18 -20.48
N PHE A 190 26.01 24.96 -20.72
CA PHE A 190 25.16 23.76 -20.75
C PHE A 190 24.53 23.48 -19.38
N MET A 191 25.28 23.59 -18.29
CA MET A 191 24.76 23.38 -16.95
C MET A 191 23.59 24.30 -16.64
N ILE A 192 23.74 25.60 -16.91
CA ILE A 192 22.69 26.59 -16.67
C ILE A 192 21.44 26.23 -17.49
N LEU A 193 21.59 25.99 -18.80
CA LEU A 193 20.48 25.61 -19.67
C LEU A 193 19.76 24.35 -19.17
N PHE A 194 20.52 23.31 -18.84
CA PHE A 194 19.95 22.03 -18.43
C PHE A 194 19.28 22.09 -17.06
N VAL A 195 19.73 22.96 -16.15
CA VAL A 195 18.99 23.20 -14.90
C VAL A 195 17.59 23.73 -15.22
N PHE A 196 17.46 24.70 -16.13
CA PHE A 196 16.15 25.20 -16.57
C PHE A 196 15.31 24.15 -17.31
N LEU A 197 15.91 23.44 -18.27
CA LEU A 197 15.23 22.39 -19.05
C LEU A 197 14.79 21.21 -18.17
N SER A 198 15.65 20.78 -17.23
CA SER A 198 15.35 19.65 -16.35
C SER A 198 14.20 19.92 -15.40
N ALA A 199 14.00 21.16 -14.97
CA ALA A 199 12.83 21.56 -14.19
C ALA A 199 11.55 21.36 -15.01
N PHE A 200 11.53 21.81 -16.26
CA PHE A 200 10.39 21.63 -17.17
C PHE A 200 10.12 20.15 -17.46
N ASP A 201 11.17 19.39 -17.74
CA ASP A 201 11.11 17.94 -17.96
C ASP A 201 10.55 17.19 -16.75
N LEU A 202 10.97 17.57 -15.54
CA LEU A 202 10.46 17.00 -14.30
C LEU A 202 8.95 17.20 -14.18
N PHE A 203 8.45 18.40 -14.49
CA PHE A 203 7.02 18.68 -14.45
C PHE A 203 6.25 17.82 -15.44
N ILE A 204 6.72 17.73 -16.68
CA ILE A 204 6.08 16.92 -17.73
C ILE A 204 6.10 15.44 -17.36
N LYS A 205 7.26 14.90 -16.97
CA LYS A 205 7.41 13.48 -16.57
C LYS A 205 6.56 13.16 -15.34
N ARG A 206 6.49 14.07 -14.37
CA ARG A 206 5.62 13.91 -13.19
C ARG A 206 4.15 13.93 -13.56
N TYR A 207 3.73 14.81 -14.47
CA TYR A 207 2.37 14.88 -14.97
C TYR A 207 1.97 13.58 -15.69
N PHE A 208 2.78 13.11 -16.64
CA PHE A 208 2.52 11.84 -17.34
C PHE A 208 2.55 10.64 -16.40
N PHE A 209 3.46 10.62 -15.41
CA PHE A 209 3.50 9.56 -14.40
C PHE A 209 2.22 9.53 -13.56
N LEU A 210 1.76 10.69 -13.06
CA LEU A 210 0.51 10.78 -12.30
C LEU A 210 -0.70 10.39 -13.14
N LYS A 211 -0.75 10.81 -14.41
CA LYS A 211 -1.80 10.44 -15.35
C LYS A 211 -1.82 8.92 -15.61
N LYS A 212 -0.66 8.28 -15.77
CA LYS A 212 -0.52 6.83 -15.93
C LYS A 212 -0.98 6.07 -14.68
N GLN A 213 -0.72 6.61 -13.49
CA GLN A 213 -1.08 6.02 -12.21
C GLN A 213 -2.54 6.26 -11.80
N GLY A 214 -3.28 7.09 -12.54
CA GLY A 214 -4.69 7.37 -12.30
C GLY A 214 -5.53 6.10 -12.09
N MET A 215 -6.58 6.23 -11.30
CA MET A 215 -7.50 5.15 -10.94
C MET A 215 -8.86 5.35 -11.61
N SER A 216 -9.57 4.26 -11.87
CA SER A 216 -11.01 4.32 -12.12
C SER A 216 -11.76 4.33 -10.77
N ILE A 217 -13.03 4.73 -10.81
CA ILE A 217 -13.89 4.74 -9.61
C ILE A 217 -14.01 3.33 -9.01
N GLU A 218 -14.07 2.29 -9.86
CA GLU A 218 -14.10 0.90 -9.42
C GLU A 218 -12.78 0.46 -8.79
N GLU A 219 -11.63 0.85 -9.36
CA GLU A 219 -10.30 0.58 -8.77
C GLU A 219 -10.17 1.25 -7.41
N MET A 220 -10.59 2.51 -7.28
CA MET A 220 -10.55 3.26 -6.02
C MET A 220 -11.44 2.60 -4.97
N ARG A 221 -12.67 2.20 -5.34
CA ARG A 221 -13.60 1.53 -4.43
C ARG A 221 -13.05 0.18 -3.94
N ARG A 222 -12.43 -0.60 -4.82
CA ARG A 222 -11.74 -1.85 -4.45
C ARG A 222 -10.56 -1.59 -3.52
N GLU A 223 -9.75 -0.57 -3.80
CA GLU A 223 -8.61 -0.25 -2.95
C GLU A 223 -9.06 0.22 -1.55
N LEU A 224 -10.14 1.00 -1.46
CA LEU A 224 -10.75 1.37 -0.18
C LEU A 224 -11.27 0.14 0.57
N GLN A 225 -11.96 -0.78 -0.11
CA GLN A 225 -12.40 -2.05 0.48
C GLN A 225 -11.24 -2.91 0.98
N ASP A 226 -10.13 -2.97 0.23
CA ASP A 226 -8.91 -3.70 0.61
C ASP A 226 -8.12 -3.03 1.75
N THR A 227 -8.41 -1.77 2.08
CA THR A 227 -7.67 -1.00 3.10
C THR A 227 -8.48 -0.85 4.38
N GLU A 228 -9.76 -0.53 4.26
CA GLU A 228 -10.67 -0.35 5.39
C GLU A 228 -11.45 -1.63 5.75
N GLY A 229 -11.35 -2.66 4.90
CA GLY A 229 -12.18 -3.86 4.97
C GLY A 229 -13.57 -3.62 4.40
N ASN A 230 -14.34 -4.69 4.19
CA ASN A 230 -15.73 -4.56 3.79
C ASN A 230 -16.50 -3.82 4.91
N PRO A 231 -17.19 -2.70 4.63
CA PRO A 231 -17.93 -1.96 5.66
C PRO A 231 -18.95 -2.83 6.40
N LEU A 232 -19.49 -3.88 5.76
CA LEU A 232 -20.37 -4.87 6.39
C LEU A 232 -19.64 -5.70 7.47
N ILE A 233 -18.36 -6.01 7.26
CA ILE A 233 -17.56 -6.74 8.23
C ILE A 233 -17.14 -5.80 9.38
N LYS A 234 -16.89 -4.52 9.10
CA LYS A 234 -16.60 -3.52 10.13
C LYS A 234 -17.82 -3.24 11.02
N SER A 235 -19.02 -3.14 10.45
CA SER A 235 -20.26 -3.02 11.21
C SER A 235 -20.58 -4.29 12.00
N TYR A 236 -20.41 -5.47 11.40
CA TYR A 236 -20.56 -6.75 12.09
C TYR A 236 -19.59 -6.91 13.25
N ARG A 237 -18.31 -6.56 13.07
CA ARG A 237 -17.31 -6.55 14.16
C ARG A 237 -17.68 -5.58 15.27
N LYS A 238 -18.24 -4.40 14.94
CA LYS A 238 -18.69 -3.40 15.91
C LYS A 238 -19.90 -3.90 16.72
N ILE A 239 -20.84 -4.58 16.06
CA ILE A 239 -22.00 -5.21 16.70
C ILE A 239 -21.56 -6.36 17.60
N LEU A 240 -20.66 -7.23 17.12
CA LEU A 240 -20.13 -8.34 17.89
C LEU A 240 -19.32 -7.85 19.10
N SER A 241 -18.47 -6.83 18.93
CA SER A 241 -17.76 -6.22 20.05
C SER A 241 -18.71 -5.59 21.05
N ALA A 242 -19.80 -4.94 20.61
CA ALA A 242 -20.82 -4.39 21.50
C ALA A 242 -21.58 -5.50 22.26
N LEU A 243 -21.90 -6.61 21.60
CA LEU A 243 -22.51 -7.78 22.24
C LEU A 243 -21.59 -8.44 23.28
N LEU A 244 -20.29 -8.48 23.02
CA LEU A 244 -19.28 -9.09 23.92
C LEU A 244 -18.80 -8.15 25.02
N SER A 245 -18.99 -6.84 24.88
CA SER A 245 -18.60 -5.83 25.89
C SER A 245 -19.75 -5.37 26.77
N LEU A 246 -20.95 -5.94 26.60
CA LEU A 246 -21.97 -5.88 27.63
C LEU A 246 -21.46 -6.70 28.84
N PRO A 247 -21.28 -6.07 30.01
CA PRO A 247 -21.03 -6.81 31.24
C PRO A 247 -22.20 -7.76 31.46
N SER A 248 -21.91 -8.98 31.87
CA SER A 248 -22.86 -10.02 32.24
C SER A 248 -23.68 -9.67 33.51
N GLU A 249 -24.11 -8.42 33.68
CA GLU A 249 -24.70 -7.92 34.94
C GLU A 249 -26.10 -7.34 34.79
N SER A 250 -26.72 -7.38 33.62
CA SER A 250 -28.12 -6.95 33.48
C SER A 250 -28.96 -7.89 32.63
N ARG A 251 -28.92 -9.18 32.97
CA ARG A 251 -30.11 -10.01 32.89
C ARG A 251 -30.39 -10.48 34.31
N HIS A 252 -31.46 -9.95 34.90
CA HIS A 252 -32.14 -10.66 35.97
C HIS A 252 -32.56 -12.02 35.39
N VAL A 253 -31.68 -13.00 35.55
CA VAL A 253 -31.99 -14.40 35.42
C VAL A 253 -32.62 -14.74 36.77
N GLU A 254 -33.94 -14.62 36.84
CA GLU A 254 -34.67 -15.41 37.83
C GLU A 254 -34.55 -16.86 37.35
N ASP A 255 -33.53 -17.55 37.88
CA ASP A 255 -33.48 -19.00 37.89
C ASP A 255 -34.80 -19.49 38.51
N PRO A 256 -35.60 -20.34 37.85
CA PRO A 256 -36.76 -20.94 38.49
C PRO A 256 -36.28 -21.82 39.64
N PRO A 257 -36.64 -21.55 40.91
CA PRO A 257 -36.37 -22.48 42.00
C PRO A 257 -37.01 -23.84 41.66
N GLY A 258 -36.26 -24.92 41.78
CA GLY A 258 -36.67 -26.29 41.45
C GLY A 258 -37.89 -26.84 42.23
N ASN A 259 -38.57 -26.01 43.03
CA ASN A 259 -39.82 -26.32 43.71
C ASN A 259 -41.08 -25.80 42.98
N ILE A 260 -40.97 -25.03 41.90
CA ILE A 260 -42.13 -24.43 41.20
C ILE A 260 -43.08 -25.49 40.62
N LEU A 261 -42.56 -26.63 40.16
CA LEU A 261 -43.38 -27.66 39.51
C LEU A 261 -44.28 -28.44 40.48
N LYS A 262 -43.98 -28.45 41.78
CA LYS A 262 -44.83 -29.15 42.77
C LYS A 262 -46.20 -28.52 42.93
N ASP A 263 -46.30 -27.22 42.68
CA ASP A 263 -47.55 -26.46 42.77
C ASP A 263 -48.16 -26.20 41.39
N THR A 264 -47.62 -26.75 40.30
CA THR A 264 -48.09 -26.50 38.93
C THR A 264 -48.97 -27.64 38.43
N ASP A 265 -50.16 -27.31 37.92
CA ASP A 265 -51.09 -28.29 37.36
C ASP A 265 -50.94 -28.45 35.84
N VAL A 266 -50.62 -27.36 35.13
CA VAL A 266 -50.51 -27.38 33.67
C VAL A 266 -49.52 -26.33 33.16
N VAL A 267 -48.82 -26.65 32.08
CA VAL A 267 -47.91 -25.71 31.38
C VAL A 267 -48.39 -25.43 29.96
N ILE A 268 -48.49 -24.15 29.59
CA ILE A 268 -48.91 -23.69 28.25
C ILE A 268 -47.71 -23.05 27.54
N TYR A 269 -47.47 -23.38 26.26
CA TYR A 269 -46.32 -22.86 25.50
C TYR A 269 -46.62 -22.50 24.04
N ASP A 270 -45.81 -21.57 23.49
CA ASP A 270 -45.89 -21.00 22.13
C ASP A 270 -44.75 -21.50 21.22
N GLY A 271 -44.45 -22.80 21.28
CA GLY A 271 -43.47 -23.46 20.40
C GLY A 271 -41.99 -23.26 20.71
N SER A 272 -41.52 -22.08 21.16
CA SER A 272 -40.11 -21.88 21.58
C SER A 272 -39.80 -20.60 22.37
N SER A 273 -40.68 -19.59 22.32
CA SER A 273 -40.36 -18.26 22.87
C SER A 273 -40.92 -18.03 24.28
N VAL A 274 -42.03 -18.68 24.64
CA VAL A 274 -42.76 -18.47 25.91
C VAL A 274 -43.30 -19.80 26.44
N ALA A 275 -43.16 -20.02 27.75
CA ALA A 275 -43.80 -21.11 28.48
C ALA A 275 -44.31 -20.61 29.85
N ILE A 276 -45.54 -20.97 30.21
CA ILE A 276 -46.24 -20.44 31.39
C ILE A 276 -46.82 -21.59 32.20
N ALA A 277 -46.55 -21.60 33.50
CA ALA A 277 -47.06 -22.56 34.46
C ALA A 277 -48.28 -22.02 35.19
N LEU A 278 -49.37 -22.79 35.23
CA LEU A 278 -50.62 -22.45 35.91
C LEU A 278 -50.92 -23.42 37.06
N SER A 279 -51.53 -22.89 38.12
CA SER A 279 -52.00 -23.64 39.29
C SER A 279 -53.43 -23.27 39.64
N TYR A 280 -54.24 -24.25 39.99
CA TYR A 280 -55.61 -24.07 40.43
C TYR A 280 -55.92 -24.91 41.67
N LYS A 281 -55.94 -24.25 42.83
CA LYS A 281 -56.34 -24.86 44.11
C LYS A 281 -57.80 -24.54 44.40
N LYS A 282 -58.69 -25.53 44.18
CA LYS A 282 -60.17 -25.45 44.37
C LYS A 282 -60.63 -24.88 45.72
N ASN A 283 -59.78 -24.97 46.77
CA ASN A 283 -60.11 -24.51 48.13
C ASN A 283 -59.52 -23.14 48.50
N THR A 284 -58.72 -22.50 47.65
CA THR A 284 -57.95 -21.29 48.02
C THR A 284 -58.23 -20.11 47.12
N PHE A 285 -58.49 -20.33 45.82
CA PHE A 285 -58.70 -19.25 44.86
C PHE A 285 -59.87 -19.56 43.92
N SER A 286 -60.64 -18.51 43.57
CA SER A 286 -61.76 -18.61 42.63
C SER A 286 -61.33 -18.75 41.18
N LEU A 287 -60.05 -18.49 40.86
CA LEU A 287 -59.48 -18.52 39.52
C LEU A 287 -58.06 -19.13 39.54
N PRO A 288 -57.63 -19.82 38.47
CA PRO A 288 -56.24 -20.26 38.30
C PRO A 288 -55.26 -19.09 38.33
N GLN A 289 -54.06 -19.34 38.86
CA GLN A 289 -52.99 -18.36 39.00
C GLN A 289 -51.77 -18.74 38.16
N ILE A 290 -51.05 -17.70 37.72
CA ILE A 290 -49.78 -17.83 37.03
C ILE A 290 -48.70 -18.10 38.07
N VAL A 291 -48.14 -19.31 38.09
CA VAL A 291 -47.05 -19.67 39.01
C VAL A 291 -45.72 -19.13 38.50
N PHE A 292 -45.48 -19.28 37.19
CA PHE A 292 -44.22 -18.89 36.58
C PHE A 292 -44.39 -18.54 35.11
N ASN A 293 -43.67 -17.51 34.66
CA ASN A 293 -43.67 -17.03 33.29
C ASN A 293 -42.24 -17.03 32.75
N ALA A 294 -41.94 -17.95 31.84
CA ALA A 294 -40.60 -18.16 31.31
C ALA A 294 -40.52 -17.69 29.85
N ARG A 295 -39.43 -16.96 29.53
CA ARG A 295 -39.16 -16.47 28.16
C ARG A 295 -37.81 -16.97 27.63
N GLY A 296 -37.74 -17.21 26.32
CA GLY A 296 -36.52 -17.61 25.63
C GLY A 296 -35.92 -18.91 26.15
N LYS A 297 -34.64 -18.89 26.55
CA LYS A 297 -33.93 -20.10 27.02
C LYS A 297 -34.61 -20.77 28.22
N ASN A 298 -35.22 -19.98 29.11
CA ASN A 298 -35.91 -20.50 30.29
C ASN A 298 -37.22 -21.20 29.94
N ALA A 299 -37.85 -20.84 28.81
CA ALA A 299 -39.09 -21.49 28.34
C ALA A 299 -38.82 -22.95 27.92
N ASN A 300 -37.76 -23.17 27.15
CA ASN A 300 -37.36 -24.53 26.76
C ASN A 300 -36.95 -25.38 27.97
N TYR A 301 -36.30 -24.76 28.96
CA TYR A 301 -35.96 -25.42 30.21
C TYR A 301 -37.21 -25.84 30.99
N LEU A 302 -38.20 -24.95 31.15
CA LEU A 302 -39.47 -25.26 31.82
C LEU A 302 -40.24 -26.39 31.13
N ILE A 303 -40.30 -26.40 29.80
CA ILE A 303 -40.95 -27.48 29.03
C ILE A 303 -40.24 -28.82 29.25
N CYS A 304 -38.90 -28.82 29.27
CA CYS A 304 -38.12 -30.03 29.51
C CYS A 304 -38.34 -30.57 30.92
N LEU A 305 -38.32 -29.70 31.93
CA LEU A 305 -38.53 -30.04 33.32
C LEU A 305 -39.97 -30.56 33.58
N SER A 306 -40.97 -29.94 32.96
CA SER A 306 -42.38 -30.36 33.07
C SER A 306 -42.61 -31.79 32.54
N LYS A 307 -41.89 -32.16 31.46
CA LYS A 307 -41.93 -33.53 30.93
C LYS A 307 -41.28 -34.55 31.87
N GLN A 308 -40.25 -34.16 32.62
CA GLN A 308 -39.60 -35.04 33.59
C GLN A 308 -40.50 -35.31 34.80
N GLU A 309 -41.18 -34.28 35.30
CA GLU A 309 -42.10 -34.34 36.44
C GLU A 309 -43.53 -34.79 36.07
N LYS A 310 -43.76 -35.20 34.80
CA LYS A 310 -45.06 -35.65 34.26
C LYS A 310 -46.20 -34.63 34.40
N VAL A 311 -45.89 -33.33 34.40
CA VAL A 311 -46.89 -32.26 34.35
C VAL A 311 -47.39 -32.11 32.89
N PRO A 312 -48.70 -32.03 32.64
CA PRO A 312 -49.25 -31.91 31.28
C PRO A 312 -48.82 -30.59 30.62
N VAL A 313 -48.39 -30.70 29.36
CA VAL A 313 -47.89 -29.57 28.56
C VAL A 313 -48.78 -29.38 27.33
N ILE A 314 -49.39 -28.20 27.18
CA ILE A 314 -50.35 -27.88 26.13
C ILE A 314 -49.78 -26.80 25.21
N HIS A 315 -49.81 -27.06 23.91
CA HIS A 315 -49.40 -26.09 22.92
C HIS A 315 -50.56 -25.17 22.54
N SER A 316 -50.44 -23.88 22.85
CA SER A 316 -51.38 -22.86 22.38
C SER A 316 -50.70 -21.51 22.30
N THR A 317 -50.54 -21.01 21.08
CA THR A 317 -49.82 -19.77 20.77
C THR A 317 -50.57 -18.54 21.29
N VAL A 318 -51.89 -18.53 21.12
CA VAL A 318 -52.77 -17.42 21.52
C VAL A 318 -52.82 -17.33 23.05
N LEU A 319 -53.05 -18.45 23.75
CA LEU A 319 -53.11 -18.49 25.21
C LEU A 319 -51.77 -18.11 25.85
N ALA A 320 -50.67 -18.67 25.35
CA ALA A 320 -49.35 -18.39 25.89
C ALA A 320 -48.98 -16.91 25.75
N ASN A 321 -49.26 -16.28 24.61
CA ASN A 321 -48.96 -14.86 24.42
C ASN A 321 -49.81 -13.95 25.30
N THR A 322 -51.10 -14.24 25.46
CA THR A 322 -51.97 -13.42 26.32
C THR A 322 -51.61 -13.59 27.80
N LEU A 323 -51.35 -14.81 28.27
CA LEU A 323 -50.89 -15.06 29.64
C LEU A 323 -49.48 -14.50 29.89
N SER A 324 -48.64 -14.34 28.86
CA SER A 324 -47.27 -13.82 29.01
C SER A 324 -47.20 -12.38 29.49
N GLN A 325 -48.31 -11.65 29.39
CA GLN A 325 -48.45 -10.26 29.84
C GLN A 325 -48.65 -10.17 31.36
N GLY A 326 -49.15 -11.23 31.99
CA GLY A 326 -49.33 -11.32 33.45
C GLY A 326 -48.05 -11.66 34.19
N LYS A 327 -47.95 -11.22 35.45
CA LYS A 327 -46.83 -11.54 36.34
C LYS A 327 -47.07 -12.83 37.11
N ALA A 328 -46.00 -13.44 37.60
CA ALA A 328 -46.11 -14.56 38.54
C ALA A 328 -46.87 -14.12 39.81
N GLY A 329 -47.83 -14.93 40.25
CA GLY A 329 -48.73 -14.68 41.38
C GLY A 329 -50.07 -14.04 41.00
N GLU A 330 -50.26 -13.56 39.77
CA GLU A 330 -51.52 -12.95 39.33
C GLU A 330 -52.52 -14.00 38.86
N CYS A 331 -53.82 -13.73 39.09
CA CYS A 331 -54.92 -14.52 38.54
C CYS A 331 -55.03 -14.31 37.02
N ILE A 332 -55.56 -15.31 36.31
CA ILE A 332 -55.77 -15.22 34.86
C ILE A 332 -56.70 -14.05 34.46
N PRO A 333 -56.45 -13.38 33.31
CA PRO A 333 -57.32 -12.32 32.79
C PRO A 333 -58.74 -12.84 32.46
N ALA A 334 -59.74 -11.96 32.57
CA ALA A 334 -61.15 -12.29 32.34
C ALA A 334 -61.42 -12.90 30.95
N ASP A 335 -60.72 -12.40 29.93
CA ASP A 335 -60.92 -12.76 28.52
C ASP A 335 -60.56 -14.22 28.20
N ILE A 336 -59.82 -14.90 29.09
CA ILE A 336 -59.25 -16.23 28.86
C ILE A 336 -59.84 -17.29 29.81
N ILE A 337 -60.75 -16.88 30.72
CA ILE A 337 -61.30 -17.77 31.74
C ILE A 337 -61.95 -19.00 31.12
N GLU A 338 -62.74 -18.84 30.06
CA GLU A 338 -63.44 -19.95 29.40
C GLU A 338 -62.46 -20.97 28.78
N GLN A 339 -61.41 -20.48 28.14
CA GLN A 339 -60.42 -21.34 27.47
C GLN A 339 -59.57 -22.11 28.48
N VAL A 340 -59.19 -21.46 29.58
CA VAL A 340 -58.46 -22.13 30.67
C VAL A 340 -59.36 -23.11 31.42
N ALA A 341 -60.65 -22.77 31.64
CA ALA A 341 -61.62 -23.68 32.25
C ALA A 341 -61.78 -24.97 31.43
N HIS A 342 -61.87 -24.84 30.10
CA HIS A 342 -61.94 -26.00 29.20
C HIS A 342 -60.71 -26.92 29.38
N ILE A 343 -59.51 -26.34 29.44
CA ILE A 343 -58.26 -27.09 29.69
C ILE A 343 -58.33 -27.88 31.00
N TYR A 344 -58.72 -27.22 32.09
CA TYR A 344 -58.84 -27.91 33.39
C TYR A 344 -59.93 -28.99 33.39
N THR A 345 -61.06 -28.81 32.70
CA THR A 345 -62.07 -29.87 32.56
C THR A 345 -61.56 -31.07 31.77
N THR A 346 -60.78 -30.85 30.71
CA THR A 346 -60.17 -31.95 29.93
C THR A 346 -59.14 -32.70 30.78
N LEU A 347 -58.34 -31.99 31.58
CA LEU A 347 -57.39 -32.60 32.51
C LEU A 347 -58.08 -33.41 33.62
N ASP A 348 -59.17 -32.89 34.21
CA ASP A 348 -59.96 -33.61 35.21
C ASP A 348 -60.58 -34.90 34.62
N GLN A 349 -61.03 -34.88 33.35
CA GLN A 349 -61.52 -36.08 32.65
C GLN A 349 -60.41 -37.10 32.40
N GLN A 350 -59.23 -36.66 31.94
CA GLN A 350 -58.09 -37.55 31.70
C GLN A 350 -57.58 -38.19 33.00
N ASN A 351 -57.55 -37.44 34.10
CA ASN A 351 -57.17 -37.97 35.41
C ASN A 351 -58.17 -39.00 35.94
N ARG A 352 -59.47 -38.83 35.69
CA ARG A 352 -60.49 -39.85 36.05
C ARG A 352 -60.32 -41.14 35.25
N ILE A 353 -60.07 -41.03 33.94
CA ILE A 353 -59.86 -42.19 33.05
C ILE A 353 -58.56 -42.93 33.41
N SER A 354 -57.55 -42.23 33.94
CA SER A 354 -56.27 -42.83 34.34
C SER A 354 -56.28 -43.45 35.75
N ALA A 355 -57.36 -43.25 36.52
CA ALA A 355 -57.53 -43.75 37.89
C ALA A 355 -58.46 -44.98 37.99
N GLU A 356 -59.20 -45.28 36.92
CA GLU A 356 -59.85 -46.57 36.66
C GLU A 356 -58.88 -47.53 35.97
#